data_AF-A0A928K5Y4-F1
#
_entry.id   AF-A0A928K5Y4-F1
#
_cell.length_a   1.000
_cell.length_b   1.000
_cell.length_c   1.000
_cell.angle_alpha   90.00
_cell.angle_beta   90.00
_cell.angle_gamma   90.00
#
_symmetry.space_group_name_H-M   'P 1'
#
loop_
_entity.id
_entity.type
_entity.pdbx_description
1 polymer ?
#
loop_
_entity_poly.entity_id
_entity_poly.type
_entity_poly.pdbx_seq_one_letter_code
_entity_poly.pdbx_strand_id
1 'polypeptide(L)'
;MKFEKDPPGEWITLETPEGMTDSFDQEDILECIRRITEDPDFYLILTLPAATHGIRYVQACECHGIVDVQLAVEKKKHVRLVEKLCSAQECADIFLHFFDTGEVDDLRTFKPVRFERSQA
;
A
#
# COMPACT_ATOMS: atom_id res chain seq x y z
N MET A 1 32.88 1.23 3.54
CA MET A 1 31.57 1.88 3.70
C MET A 1 30.74 1.01 4.62
N LYS A 2 30.36 1.51 5.79
CA LYS A 2 29.42 0.83 6.68
C LYS A 2 28.03 1.32 6.26
N PHE A 3 27.19 0.41 5.77
CA PHE A 3 25.76 0.69 5.70
C PHE A 3 25.25 0.56 7.13
N GLU A 4 25.13 1.70 7.82
CA GLU A 4 24.31 1.76 9.02
C GLU A 4 22.88 1.47 8.55
N LYS A 5 22.30 0.39 9.09
CA LYS A 5 20.86 0.18 8.96
C LYS A 5 20.21 1.29 9.76
N ASP A 6 19.51 2.20 9.09
CA ASP A 6 18.59 3.11 9.74
C ASP A 6 17.67 2.30 10.67
N PRO A 7 17.35 2.84 11.87
CA PRO A 7 16.35 2.22 12.73
C PRO A 7 15.05 2.03 11.94
N PRO A 8 14.22 1.01 12.27
CA PRO A 8 12.91 0.88 11.66
C PRO A 8 12.17 2.22 11.82
N GLY A 9 11.79 2.83 10.69
CA GLY A 9 11.39 4.24 10.62
C GLY A 9 10.30 4.59 11.63
N GLU A 10 10.48 5.71 12.34
CA GLU A 10 9.49 6.27 13.29
C GLU A 10 8.30 6.94 12.58
N TRP A 11 8.35 7.06 11.26
CA TRP A 11 7.43 7.88 10.46
C TRP A 11 6.66 7.05 9.45
N ILE A 12 5.51 7.56 9.01
CA ILE A 12 4.77 7.01 7.87
C ILE A 12 5.57 7.32 6.60
N THR A 13 5.70 6.36 5.69
CA THR A 13 6.42 6.56 4.42
C THR A 13 5.52 6.34 3.22
N LEU A 14 5.71 7.17 2.20
CA LEU A 14 5.15 7.04 0.86
C LEU A 14 6.27 6.59 -0.08
N GLU A 15 6.07 5.48 -0.78
CA GLU A 15 7.01 4.92 -1.75
C GLU A 15 6.36 4.81 -3.13
N THR A 16 7.14 5.20 -4.15
CA THR A 16 6.80 5.17 -5.58
C THR A 16 8.02 4.69 -6.37
N PRO A 17 7.92 4.44 -7.69
CA PRO A 17 9.10 4.19 -8.53
C PRO A 17 10.20 5.26 -8.45
N GLU A 18 9.86 6.49 -8.04
CA GLU A 18 10.77 7.64 -7.97
C GLU A 18 11.55 7.69 -6.64
N GLY A 19 11.13 6.91 -5.65
CA GLY A 19 11.78 6.82 -4.35
C GLY A 19 10.79 6.77 -3.19
N MET A 20 11.33 6.91 -1.99
CA MET A 20 10.60 6.88 -0.71
C MET A 20 10.77 8.22 0.02
N THR A 21 9.69 8.73 0.59
CA THR A 21 9.66 9.97 1.40
C THR A 21 8.79 9.81 2.64
N ASP A 22 9.11 10.54 3.70
CA ASP A 22 8.27 10.73 4.90
C ASP A 22 7.66 12.15 4.96
N SER A 23 7.98 13.00 3.99
CA SER A 23 7.45 14.35 3.82
C SER A 23 6.51 14.35 2.62
N PHE A 24 5.22 14.25 2.90
CA PHE A 24 4.12 14.26 1.94
C PHE A 24 2.80 14.62 2.65
N ASP A 25 1.79 14.98 1.88
CA ASP A 25 0.43 15.25 2.37
C ASP A 25 -0.64 14.45 1.61
N GLN A 26 -1.92 14.78 1.83
CA GLN A 26 -3.04 14.11 1.17
C GLN A 26 -3.09 14.40 -0.35
N GLU A 27 -2.63 15.56 -0.79
CA GLU A 27 -2.61 15.91 -2.21
C GLU A 27 -1.56 15.07 -2.95
N ASP A 28 -0.40 14.82 -2.33
CA ASP A 28 0.63 13.92 -2.87
C ASP A 28 0.11 12.49 -3.07
N ILE A 29 -0.66 11.97 -2.11
CA ILE A 29 -1.30 10.65 -2.21
C ILE A 29 -2.27 10.61 -3.41
N LEU A 30 -3.13 11.63 -3.54
CA LEU A 30 -4.11 11.71 -4.62
C LEU A 30 -3.43 11.80 -5.99
N GLU A 31 -2.35 12.56 -6.10
CA GLU A 31 -1.55 12.66 -7.31
C GLU A 31 -0.92 11.32 -7.68
N CYS A 32 -0.39 10.58 -6.70
CA CYS A 32 0.12 9.23 -6.95
C CYS A 32 -0.98 8.29 -7.47
N ILE A 33 -2.19 8.33 -6.90
CA ILE A 33 -3.31 7.50 -7.34
C ILE A 33 -3.76 7.86 -8.76
N ARG A 34 -3.75 9.16 -9.11
CA ARG A 34 -3.98 9.61 -10.49
C ARG A 34 -2.96 8.98 -11.44
N ARG A 35 -1.67 9.00 -11.06
CA ARG A 35 -0.59 8.41 -11.86
C ARG A 35 -0.72 6.91 -12.06
N ILE A 36 -1.22 6.15 -11.08
CA ILE A 36 -1.51 4.71 -11.25
C ILE A 36 -2.44 4.47 -12.44
N THR A 37 -3.43 5.34 -12.67
CA THR A 37 -4.38 5.19 -13.78
C THR A 37 -3.84 5.63 -15.14
N GLU A 38 -2.70 6.32 -15.16
CA GLU A 38 -2.08 6.88 -16.36
C GLU A 38 -0.84 6.11 -16.81
N ASP A 39 -0.16 5.48 -15.86
CA ASP A 39 1.07 4.72 -16.07
C ASP A 39 0.94 3.33 -15.43
N PRO A 40 0.76 2.26 -16.25
CA PRO A 40 0.63 0.89 -15.76
C PRO A 40 1.83 0.39 -14.94
N ASP A 41 3.01 0.96 -15.12
CA ASP A 41 4.21 0.59 -14.37
C ASP A 41 4.34 1.38 -13.04
N PHE A 42 3.46 2.35 -12.81
CA PHE A 42 3.45 3.14 -11.59
C PHE A 42 2.78 2.40 -10.44
N TYR A 43 3.37 2.52 -9.25
CA TYR A 43 2.84 1.96 -8.03
C TYR A 43 2.94 2.95 -6.88
N LEU A 44 2.15 2.70 -5.84
CA LEU A 44 2.15 3.46 -4.60
C LEU A 44 2.17 2.51 -3.42
N ILE A 45 3.01 2.76 -2.42
CA ILE A 45 3.01 2.05 -1.14
C ILE A 45 2.98 3.09 -0.02
N LEU A 46 2.05 2.94 0.92
CA LEU A 46 1.96 3.75 2.13
C LEU A 46 2.19 2.83 3.34
N THR A 47 3.28 3.05 4.07
CA THR A 47 3.72 2.18 5.17
C THR A 47 3.70 2.91 6.50
N LEU A 48 3.13 2.27 7.52
CA LEU A 48 3.15 2.78 8.89
C LEU A 48 4.45 2.39 9.62
N PRO A 49 4.87 3.15 10.64
CA PRO A 49 6.03 2.82 11.47
C PRO A 49 5.82 1.57 12.35
N ALA A 50 4.56 1.28 12.70
CA ALA A 50 4.09 0.09 13.40
C ALA A 50 2.79 -0.41 12.74
N ALA A 51 2.52 -1.71 12.79
CA ALA A 51 1.25 -2.20 12.28
C ALA A 51 0.11 -1.76 13.20
N THR A 52 -0.91 -1.14 12.62
CA THR A 52 -2.10 -0.62 13.32
C THR A 52 -3.29 -1.43 12.86
N HIS A 53 -4.11 -1.92 13.80
CA HIS A 53 -5.23 -2.85 13.50
C HIS A 53 -4.81 -4.11 12.71
N GLY A 54 -3.53 -4.48 12.83
CA GLY A 54 -2.94 -5.59 12.10
C GLY A 54 -2.65 -5.30 10.63
N ILE A 55 -2.63 -4.04 10.19
CA ILE A 55 -2.24 -3.63 8.84
C ILE A 55 -0.93 -2.84 8.94
N ARG A 56 0.08 -3.23 8.17
CA ARG A 56 1.40 -2.57 8.17
C ARG A 56 1.56 -1.57 7.02
N TYR A 57 1.07 -1.95 5.84
CA TYR A 57 1.10 -1.09 4.66
C TYR A 57 -0.10 -1.39 3.76
N VAL A 58 -0.46 -0.39 2.97
CA VAL A 58 -1.33 -0.48 1.80
C VAL A 58 -0.50 -0.19 0.55
N GLN A 59 -0.73 -0.93 -0.52
CA GLN A 59 -0.11 -0.68 -1.82
C GLN A 59 -1.15 -0.73 -2.93
N ALA A 60 -0.88 -0.04 -4.03
CA ALA A 60 -1.71 -0.08 -5.21
C ALA A 60 -0.90 -0.01 -6.50
N CYS A 61 -1.40 -0.68 -7.53
CA CYS A 61 -0.93 -0.58 -8.90
C CYS A 61 -2.08 -0.79 -9.89
N GLU A 62 -1.80 -0.58 -11.15
CA GLU A 62 -2.72 -0.87 -12.26
C GLU A 62 -2.70 -2.38 -12.55
N CYS A 63 -3.89 -2.97 -12.75
CA CYS A 63 -4.05 -4.33 -13.22
C CYS A 63 -5.19 -4.44 -14.25
N HIS A 64 -4.86 -4.47 -15.54
CA HIS A 64 -5.81 -4.68 -16.65
C HIS A 64 -6.96 -3.66 -16.76
N GLY A 65 -6.66 -2.38 -16.59
CA GLY A 65 -7.57 -1.24 -16.59
C GLY A 65 -8.31 -0.99 -15.28
N ILE A 66 -7.95 -1.67 -14.19
CA ILE A 66 -8.53 -1.48 -12.85
C ILE A 66 -7.43 -1.38 -11.79
N VAL A 67 -7.68 -0.63 -10.71
CA VAL A 67 -6.70 -0.51 -9.63
C VAL A 67 -6.77 -1.75 -8.75
N ASP A 68 -5.63 -2.40 -8.53
CA ASP A 68 -5.48 -3.45 -7.53
C ASP A 68 -4.89 -2.84 -6.26
N VAL A 69 -5.63 -2.92 -5.14
CA VAL A 69 -5.17 -2.47 -3.82
C VAL A 69 -4.87 -3.68 -2.96
N GLN A 70 -3.67 -3.73 -2.40
CA GLN A 70 -3.22 -4.82 -1.53
C GLN A 70 -2.85 -4.32 -0.13
N LEU A 71 -3.18 -5.10 0.88
CA LEU A 71 -2.89 -4.82 2.29
C LEU A 71 -1.98 -5.88 2.88
N ALA A 72 -0.94 -5.45 3.60
CA ALA A 72 -0.17 -6.34 4.44
C ALA A 72 -0.78 -6.48 5.81
N VAL A 73 -1.47 -7.61 6.01
CA VAL A 73 -2.12 -7.95 7.28
C VAL A 73 -1.18 -8.79 8.15
N GLU A 74 -0.69 -8.20 9.24
CA GLU A 74 0.09 -8.86 10.28
C GLU A 74 -0.81 -9.63 11.26
N LYS A 75 -0.62 -10.95 11.33
CA LYS A 75 -1.24 -11.83 12.33
C LYS A 75 -0.19 -12.60 13.10
N LYS A 76 0.07 -12.17 14.34
CA LYS A 76 0.97 -12.81 15.34
C LYS A 76 2.40 -13.12 14.85
N LYS A 77 2.56 -14.08 13.93
CA LYS A 77 3.83 -14.58 13.39
C LYS A 77 3.87 -14.61 11.85
N HIS A 78 2.82 -14.18 11.18
CA HIS A 78 2.72 -14.24 9.72
C HIS A 78 2.15 -12.94 9.17
N VAL A 79 2.72 -12.49 8.06
CA VAL A 79 2.14 -11.46 7.20
C VAL A 79 1.34 -12.17 6.11
N ARG A 80 0.14 -11.68 5.80
CA ARG A 80 -0.67 -12.14 4.67
C ARG A 80 -1.04 -10.94 3.82
N LEU A 81 -0.90 -11.08 2.51
CA LEU A 81 -1.44 -10.11 1.57
C LEU A 81 -2.90 -10.44 1.26
N VAL A 82 -3.73 -9.41 1.30
CA VAL A 82 -5.10 -9.45 0.80
C VAL A 82 -5.26 -8.34 -0.23
N GLU A 83 -6.02 -8.59 -1.29
CA GLU A 83 -6.18 -7.72 -2.46
C GLU A 83 -7.65 -7.39 -2.71
N LYS A 84 -7.88 -6.27 -3.38
CA LYS A 84 -9.19 -5.81 -3.83
C LYS A 84 -9.00 -4.99 -5.11
N LEU A 85 -9.68 -5.43 -6.17
CA LEU A 85 -9.84 -4.63 -7.38
C LEU A 85 -10.91 -3.56 -7.13
N CYS A 86 -10.57 -2.29 -7.36
CA CYS A 86 -11.45 -1.16 -7.10
C CYS A 86 -11.26 -0.03 -8.11
N SER A 87 -12.15 0.97 -8.04
CA SER A 87 -11.99 2.20 -8.81
C SER A 87 -10.86 3.08 -8.23
N ALA A 88 -10.35 4.03 -9.00
CA ALA A 88 -9.37 5.02 -8.49
C ALA A 88 -9.94 5.85 -7.34
N GLN A 89 -11.24 6.21 -7.38
CA GLN A 89 -11.89 6.92 -6.27
C GLN A 89 -11.91 6.07 -5.00
N GLU A 90 -12.27 4.80 -5.11
CA GLU A 90 -12.28 3.90 -3.96
C GLU A 90 -10.87 3.63 -3.43
N CYS A 91 -9.85 3.57 -4.30
CA CYS A 91 -8.45 3.53 -3.91
C CYS A 91 -8.07 4.79 -3.11
N ALA A 92 -8.47 5.98 -3.55
CA ALA A 92 -8.23 7.23 -2.84
C ALA A 92 -8.86 7.23 -1.44
N ASP A 93 -10.12 6.80 -1.34
CA ASP A 93 -10.82 6.70 -0.06
C ASP A 93 -10.07 5.76 0.90
N ILE A 94 -9.59 4.60 0.42
CA ILE A 94 -8.80 3.65 1.22
C ILE A 94 -7.48 4.26 1.70
N PHE A 95 -6.71 4.87 0.81
CA PHE A 95 -5.39 5.44 1.16
C PHE A 95 -5.51 6.62 2.11
N LEU A 96 -6.46 7.53 1.89
CA LEU A 96 -6.66 8.69 2.75
C LEU A 96 -7.15 8.27 4.14
N HIS A 97 -8.07 7.29 4.20
CA HIS A 97 -8.51 6.75 5.49
C HIS A 97 -7.37 6.05 6.24
N PHE A 98 -6.56 5.25 5.53
CA PHE A 98 -5.40 4.58 6.12
C PHE A 98 -4.33 5.57 6.57
N PHE A 99 -4.12 6.67 5.85
CA PHE A 99 -3.20 7.74 6.24
C PHE A 99 -3.63 8.43 7.54
N ASP A 100 -4.93 8.71 7.69
CA ASP A 100 -5.48 9.41 8.85
C ASP A 100 -5.57 8.51 10.09
N THR A 101 -5.93 7.23 9.90
CA THR A 101 -6.33 6.34 11.02
C THR A 101 -5.45 5.11 11.20
N GLY A 102 -4.72 4.69 10.16
CA GLY A 102 -4.07 3.39 10.09
C GLY A 102 -5.03 2.21 9.93
N GLU A 103 -6.31 2.48 9.63
CA GLU A 103 -7.35 1.47 9.41
C GLU A 103 -7.74 1.36 7.92
N VAL A 104 -8.33 0.22 7.55
CA VAL A 104 -8.99 0.05 6.24
C VAL A 104 -10.37 -0.55 6.48
N ASP A 105 -11.39 0.14 5.96
CA ASP A 105 -12.76 -0.27 6.11
C ASP A 105 -13.07 -1.60 5.43
N ASP A 106 -13.91 -2.39 6.11
CA ASP A 106 -14.46 -3.66 5.64
C ASP A 106 -13.46 -4.62 4.97
N LEU A 107 -12.44 -5.05 5.74
CA LEU A 107 -11.46 -6.08 5.34
C LEU A 107 -12.04 -7.37 4.75
N ARG A 108 -13.34 -7.65 4.94
CA ARG A 108 -14.04 -8.81 4.35
C ARG A 108 -14.23 -8.67 2.84
N THR A 109 -14.15 -7.45 2.31
CA THR A 109 -14.21 -7.18 0.86
C THR A 109 -12.90 -7.54 0.16
N PHE A 110 -11.80 -7.66 0.90
CA PHE A 110 -10.50 -8.09 0.39
C PHE A 110 -10.40 -9.62 0.35
N LYS A 111 -9.71 -10.14 -0.67
CA LYS A 111 -9.49 -11.57 -0.87
C LYS A 111 -8.01 -11.89 -0.67
N PRO A 112 -7.63 -13.09 -0.20
CA PRO A 112 -6.22 -13.45 -0.10
C PRO A 112 -5.55 -13.44 -1.48
N VAL A 113 -4.39 -12.78 -1.60
CA VAL A 113 -3.55 -12.85 -2.80
C VAL A 113 -3.16 -14.30 -3.04
N ARG A 114 -3.43 -14.81 -4.24
CA ARG A 114 -3.00 -16.15 -4.65
C ARG A 114 -1.64 -16.06 -5.31
N PHE A 115 -0.61 -16.48 -4.58
CA PHE A 115 0.68 -16.77 -5.20
C PHE A 115 0.53 -18.07 -6.00
N GLU A 116 0.25 -17.97 -7.30
CA GLU A 116 0.46 -19.10 -8.19
C GLU A 116 1.96 -19.37 -8.23
N ARG A 117 2.38 -20.48 -7.62
CA ARG A 117 3.76 -20.96 -7.77
C ARG A 117 3.93 -21.27 -9.25
N SER A 118 4.67 -20.45 -9.97
CA SER A 118 5.26 -20.84 -11.25
C SER A 118 6.10 -22.08 -10.96
N GLN A 119 5.58 -23.25 -11.36
CA GLN A 119 6.37 -24.48 -11.41
C GLN A 119 7.54 -24.18 -12.35
N ALA A 120 8.75 -24.30 -11.80
CA ALA A 120 10.00 -24.23 -12.53
C ALA A 120 10.10 -25.33 -13.59
#